data_AF-G3MMG9-F1
#
_entry.id   AF-G3MMG9-F1
#
_cell.length_a   1.000
_cell.length_b   1.000
_cell.length_c   1.000
_cell.angle_alpha   90.00
_cell.angle_beta   90.00
_cell.angle_gamma   90.00
#
_symmetry.space_group_name_H-M   'P 1'
#
loop_
_entity.id
_entity.type
_entity.pdbx_description
1 polymer ?
#
loop_
_entity_poly.entity_id
_entity_poly.type
_entity_poly.pdbx_seq_one_letter_code
_entity_poly.pdbx_strand_id
1 'polypeptide(L)'
;MENADDFVDIADILDELEGVKGVPKKAETKPLKEAPKTPPTTSQPNGAAGNSHPHFQLKPELVVKLQMEYPRKFVQERLGGYEFKSKSTLLRALLHRTYKQSKRPNNKTFCDPLDYVGDYVLKFIISQYLLEHCAVKTKEQLAQRRALIECQEVYALLAVRNGFHEVVFIDDRRDWEHLNEYLRNVKDVKTLKELGDVEKRRCFIQNFFQSVAGAVYVDSGYDLRTVQRVYLPMLKPFLDEVVDMNLRD
;
A
#
# COMPACT_ATOMS: atom_id res chain seq x y z
N MET A 1 10.19 -14.83 49.21
CA MET A 1 11.09 -14.12 48.28
C MET A 1 11.67 -15.18 47.37
N GLU A 2 10.93 -15.60 46.34
CA GLU A 2 10.73 -14.97 45.00
C GLU A 2 12.02 -15.07 44.16
N ASN A 3 12.07 -16.05 43.25
CA ASN A 3 11.83 -15.98 41.77
C ASN A 3 13.11 -15.52 41.05
N ALA A 4 13.87 -16.36 40.33
CA ALA A 4 13.59 -17.11 39.09
C ALA A 4 13.17 -16.19 37.93
N ASP A 5 14.08 -16.00 36.97
CA ASP A 5 13.77 -16.14 35.54
C ASP A 5 15.06 -16.31 34.72
N ASP A 6 15.08 -17.45 34.04
CA ASP A 6 16.05 -17.98 33.10
C ASP A 6 16.16 -17.12 31.83
N PHE A 7 17.39 -16.99 31.31
CA PHE A 7 17.63 -16.74 29.89
C PHE A 7 18.65 -17.77 29.39
N VAL A 8 18.17 -18.74 28.61
CA VAL A 8 19.00 -19.70 27.86
C VAL A 8 19.39 -19.05 26.53
N ASP A 9 20.69 -19.06 26.22
CA ASP A 9 21.29 -18.42 25.05
C ASP A 9 21.00 -19.22 23.77
N ILE A 10 20.70 -18.50 22.69
CA ILE A 10 20.24 -19.00 21.38
C ILE A 10 21.30 -19.89 20.68
N ALA A 11 22.53 -19.92 21.19
CA ALA A 11 23.61 -20.77 20.69
C ALA A 11 23.37 -22.27 20.92
N ASP A 12 22.72 -22.67 22.01
CA ASP A 12 22.54 -24.09 22.37
C ASP A 12 21.50 -24.82 21.49
N ILE A 13 20.61 -24.08 20.83
CA ILE A 13 19.61 -24.63 19.90
C ILE A 13 20.22 -24.90 18.51
N LEU A 14 21.35 -24.25 18.18
CA LEU A 14 21.98 -24.38 16.87
C LEU A 14 22.92 -25.60 16.78
N ASP A 15 23.35 -26.15 17.91
CA ASP A 15 24.23 -27.33 17.96
C ASP A 15 23.50 -28.67 17.70
N GLU A 16 22.16 -28.71 17.70
CA GLU A 16 21.39 -29.96 17.45
C GLU A 16 20.98 -30.19 15.99
N LEU A 17 21.24 -29.28 15.05
CA LEU A 17 20.72 -29.40 13.68
C LEU A 17 21.73 -29.69 12.56
N GLU A 18 23.04 -29.78 12.80
CA GLU A 18 24.00 -30.02 11.70
C GLU A 18 25.08 -31.07 12.01
N GLY A 19 24.65 -32.28 12.32
CA GLY A 19 25.52 -33.47 12.31
C GLY A 19 25.67 -34.10 10.92
N VAL A 20 26.59 -33.63 10.06
CA VAL A 20 27.14 -34.45 8.93
C VAL A 20 28.63 -34.14 8.63
N LYS A 21 29.50 -35.00 9.16
CA LYS A 21 30.83 -35.52 8.72
C LYS A 21 31.68 -34.75 7.66
N GLY A 22 32.93 -34.43 8.04
CA GLY A 22 34.10 -34.37 7.13
C GLY A 22 35.28 -33.51 7.61
N VAL A 23 36.49 -34.09 7.75
CA VAL A 23 37.79 -33.46 8.13
C VAL A 23 38.81 -33.93 7.06
N PRO A 24 39.96 -33.27 6.68
CA PRO A 24 40.76 -32.21 7.38
C PRO A 24 41.44 -31.07 6.54
N LYS A 25 42.05 -30.14 7.31
CA LYS A 25 43.45 -29.59 7.26
C LYS A 25 43.77 -28.18 6.67
N LYS A 26 44.44 -27.41 7.55
CA LYS A 26 45.51 -26.39 7.40
C LYS A 26 45.19 -25.03 6.74
N ALA A 27 45.37 -23.93 7.48
CA ALA A 27 46.55 -23.03 7.36
C ALA A 27 46.37 -21.69 8.13
N GLU A 28 47.35 -21.41 8.99
CA GLU A 28 48.03 -20.13 9.26
C GLU A 28 47.25 -18.80 9.49
N THR A 29 47.51 -18.24 10.67
CA THR A 29 47.18 -16.91 11.17
C THR A 29 47.94 -15.76 10.48
N LYS A 30 47.24 -14.67 10.13
CA LYS A 30 47.80 -13.32 9.97
C LYS A 30 46.87 -12.26 10.61
N PRO A 31 47.42 -11.20 11.23
CA PRO A 31 46.63 -10.22 11.99
C PRO A 31 45.90 -9.20 11.08
N LEU A 32 44.70 -8.81 11.51
CA LEU A 32 43.88 -7.75 10.91
C LEU A 32 44.50 -6.37 11.10
N LYS A 33 44.56 -5.58 10.02
CA LYS A 33 44.91 -4.15 10.03
C LYS A 33 43.68 -3.31 10.35
N GLU A 34 43.89 -2.23 11.11
CA GLU A 34 42.91 -1.24 11.58
C GLU A 34 42.03 -0.64 10.47
N ALA A 35 40.76 -0.38 10.82
CA ALA A 35 39.79 0.30 9.96
C ALA A 35 40.04 1.82 9.89
N PRO A 36 39.83 2.49 8.73
CA PRO A 36 40.02 3.93 8.61
C PRO A 36 38.89 4.74 9.27
N LYS A 37 39.27 5.87 9.86
CA LYS A 37 38.44 6.87 10.55
C LYS A 37 37.37 7.49 9.64
N THR A 38 36.19 7.73 10.23
CA THR A 38 35.04 8.47 9.66
C THR A 38 35.37 9.94 9.34
N PRO A 39 34.90 10.48 8.20
CA PRO A 39 34.92 11.94 7.94
C PRO A 39 33.71 12.65 8.59
N PRO A 40 33.79 13.98 8.78
CA PRO A 40 32.96 14.71 9.73
C PRO A 40 31.55 15.03 9.22
N THR A 41 30.62 15.10 10.16
CA THR A 41 29.23 15.51 10.01
C THR A 41 29.14 16.99 9.62
N THR A 42 28.75 17.28 8.39
CA THR A 42 28.22 18.61 8.03
C THR A 42 26.70 18.59 8.17
N SER A 43 26.22 19.30 9.20
CA SER A 43 24.85 19.76 9.31
C SER A 43 24.49 20.65 8.11
N GLN A 44 23.43 20.30 7.39
CA GLN A 44 22.80 21.23 6.45
C GLN A 44 21.41 21.64 6.95
N PRO A 45 21.00 22.91 6.70
CA PRO A 45 19.85 23.51 7.34
C PRO A 45 18.55 23.19 6.59
N ASN A 46 17.45 23.20 7.35
CA ASN A 46 16.08 23.21 6.84
C ASN A 46 15.92 24.28 5.75
N GLY A 47 15.75 23.83 4.50
CA GLY A 47 15.42 24.67 3.35
C GLY A 47 14.28 24.01 2.58
N ALA A 48 13.19 24.75 2.37
CA ALA A 48 12.06 24.38 1.55
C ALA A 48 12.50 24.15 0.09
N ALA A 49 12.96 22.94 -0.22
CA ALA A 49 13.18 22.46 -1.58
C ALA A 49 11.90 21.74 -2.01
N GLY A 50 11.31 22.15 -3.13
CA GLY A 50 10.05 21.58 -3.61
C GLY A 50 10.07 20.06 -3.63
N ASN A 51 9.17 19.44 -2.88
CA ASN A 51 8.98 17.98 -2.76
C ASN A 51 8.53 17.37 -4.09
N SER A 52 9.40 17.38 -5.10
CA SER A 52 9.18 16.67 -6.35
C SER A 52 9.80 15.28 -6.20
N HIS A 53 8.96 14.24 -6.31
CA HIS A 53 9.42 12.86 -6.35
C HIS A 53 9.43 12.36 -7.80
N PRO A 54 10.49 12.66 -8.58
CA PRO A 54 10.53 12.34 -10.02
C PRO A 54 10.40 10.84 -10.28
N HIS A 55 10.83 10.01 -9.33
CA HIS A 55 10.74 8.55 -9.43
C HIS A 55 9.30 8.01 -9.45
N PHE A 56 8.29 8.79 -9.06
CA PHE A 56 6.88 8.41 -9.08
C PHE A 56 6.08 9.09 -10.20
N GLN A 57 6.72 9.93 -11.01
CA GLN A 57 6.05 10.65 -12.11
C GLN A 57 6.28 9.94 -13.45
N LEU A 58 5.27 9.96 -14.33
CA LEU A 58 5.47 9.64 -15.73
C LEU A 58 6.18 10.80 -16.43
N LYS A 59 7.16 10.47 -17.28
CA LYS A 59 7.79 11.45 -18.18
C LYS A 59 6.73 12.02 -19.14
N PRO A 60 6.76 13.33 -19.46
CA PRO A 60 5.77 13.95 -20.35
C PRO A 60 5.65 13.26 -21.71
N GLU A 61 6.77 12.84 -22.30
CA GLU A 61 6.79 12.16 -23.60
C GLU A 61 6.08 10.81 -23.54
N LEU A 62 6.18 10.14 -22.38
CA LEU A 62 5.50 8.86 -22.16
C LEU A 62 3.99 9.06 -22.02
N VAL A 63 3.53 10.11 -21.33
CA VAL A 63 2.09 10.45 -21.22
C VAL A 63 1.49 10.65 -22.62
N VAL A 64 2.16 11.42 -23.47
CA VAL A 64 1.74 11.65 -24.86
C VAL A 64 1.76 10.35 -25.67
N LYS A 65 2.86 9.59 -25.60
CA LYS A 65 3.02 8.31 -26.33
C LYS A 65 1.95 7.27 -25.95
N LEU A 66 1.56 7.26 -24.68
CA LEU A 66 0.53 6.37 -24.15
C LEU A 66 -0.88 6.95 -24.34
N GLN A 67 -1.04 8.18 -24.84
CA GLN A 67 -2.32 8.87 -25.04
C GLN A 67 -3.18 8.86 -23.77
N MET A 68 -2.54 9.15 -22.62
CA MET A 68 -3.22 9.15 -21.34
C MET A 68 -3.85 10.51 -21.08
N GLU A 69 -5.10 10.51 -20.68
CA GLU A 69 -5.83 11.71 -20.31
C GLU A 69 -5.97 11.83 -18.79
N TYR A 70 -5.83 13.05 -18.29
CA TYR A 70 -5.95 13.30 -16.86
C TYR A 70 -7.44 13.30 -16.44
N PRO A 71 -7.87 12.42 -15.51
CA PRO A 71 -9.29 12.22 -15.22
C PRO A 71 -9.82 13.30 -14.26
N ARG A 72 -10.05 14.52 -14.79
CA ARG A 72 -10.48 15.69 -14.00
C ARG A 72 -11.75 15.46 -13.21
N LYS A 73 -12.75 14.83 -13.84
CA LYS A 73 -14.05 14.52 -13.21
C LYS A 73 -13.88 13.63 -11.98
N PHE A 74 -13.11 12.55 -12.12
CA PHE A 74 -12.80 11.64 -11.01
C PHE A 74 -12.11 12.36 -9.85
N VAL A 75 -11.12 13.22 -10.13
CA VAL A 75 -10.43 14.00 -9.09
C VAL A 75 -11.41 14.92 -8.35
N GLN A 76 -12.26 15.64 -9.08
CA GLN A 76 -13.22 16.56 -8.49
C GLN A 76 -14.27 15.84 -7.64
N GLU A 77 -14.86 14.76 -8.17
CA GLU A 77 -16.01 14.08 -7.56
C GLU A 77 -15.62 13.03 -6.51
N ARG A 78 -14.47 12.39 -6.66
CA ARG A 78 -14.06 11.23 -5.85
C ARG A 78 -12.87 11.51 -4.96
N LEU A 79 -11.98 12.42 -5.34
CA LEU A 79 -10.81 12.81 -4.54
C LEU A 79 -10.97 14.17 -3.85
N GLY A 80 -12.21 14.67 -3.75
CA GLY A 80 -12.53 15.93 -3.08
C GLY A 80 -11.85 17.16 -3.70
N GLY A 81 -11.54 17.10 -5.00
CA GLY A 81 -10.85 18.19 -5.70
C GLY A 81 -9.38 18.32 -5.34
N TYR A 82 -8.71 17.25 -4.88
CA TYR A 82 -7.28 17.31 -4.57
C TYR A 82 -6.44 17.79 -5.78
N GLU A 83 -5.71 18.89 -5.59
CA GLU A 83 -4.87 19.49 -6.61
C GLU A 83 -3.48 18.84 -6.65
N PHE A 84 -3.30 17.87 -7.53
CA PHE A 84 -2.00 17.24 -7.74
C PHE A 84 -0.96 18.26 -8.23
N LYS A 85 0.18 18.34 -7.56
CA LYS A 85 1.35 19.12 -8.01
C LYS A 85 1.86 18.57 -9.35
N SER A 86 1.86 17.25 -9.50
CA SER A 86 2.15 16.58 -10.76
C SER A 86 1.03 15.63 -11.17
N LYS A 87 0.30 16.00 -12.23
CA LYS A 87 -0.74 15.17 -12.85
C LYS A 87 -0.22 13.79 -13.27
N SER A 88 1.05 13.72 -13.66
CA SER A 88 1.71 12.49 -14.05
C SER A 88 1.84 11.47 -12.91
N THR A 89 1.80 11.90 -11.64
CA THR A 89 1.77 10.99 -10.48
C THR A 89 0.47 10.20 -10.45
N LEU A 90 -0.68 10.87 -10.60
CA LEU A 90 -1.99 10.20 -10.67
C LEU A 90 -2.08 9.29 -11.89
N LEU A 91 -1.62 9.74 -13.05
CA LEU A 91 -1.62 8.92 -14.25
C LEU A 91 -0.83 7.62 -14.05
N ARG A 92 0.33 7.68 -13.37
CA ARG A 92 1.07 6.48 -13.01
C ARG A 92 0.28 5.58 -12.07
N ALA A 93 -0.39 6.16 -11.09
CA ALA A 93 -1.16 5.42 -10.10
C ALA A 93 -2.31 4.62 -10.74
N LEU A 94 -2.84 5.11 -11.86
CA LEU A 94 -3.91 4.49 -12.64
C LEU A 94 -3.41 3.54 -13.75
N LEU A 95 -2.10 3.36 -13.88
CA LEU A 95 -1.49 2.69 -15.02
C LEU A 95 -1.18 1.21 -14.73
N HIS A 96 -1.96 0.31 -15.33
CA HIS A 96 -1.74 -1.13 -15.21
C HIS A 96 -0.46 -1.59 -15.95
N ARG A 97 0.09 -2.73 -15.53
CA ARG A 97 1.30 -3.31 -16.12
C ARG A 97 1.13 -3.86 -17.54
N THR A 98 -0.10 -3.99 -18.02
CA THR A 98 -0.39 -4.44 -19.39
C THR A 98 -0.68 -3.30 -20.37
N TYR A 99 -1.12 -2.13 -19.90
CA TYR A 99 -1.48 -1.01 -20.78
C TYR A 99 -0.31 -0.54 -21.64
N LYS A 100 -0.46 -0.67 -22.95
CA LYS A 100 0.49 -0.28 -23.99
C LYS A 100 1.92 -0.73 -23.64
N GLN A 101 2.05 -1.93 -23.08
CA GLN A 101 3.31 -2.45 -22.52
C GLN A 101 4.48 -2.36 -23.49
N SER A 102 4.27 -2.72 -24.76
CA SER A 102 5.28 -2.66 -25.83
C SER A 102 5.82 -1.25 -26.11
N LYS A 103 5.07 -0.21 -25.73
CA LYS A 103 5.47 1.20 -25.91
C LYS A 103 6.28 1.74 -24.74
N ARG A 104 6.40 1.01 -23.63
CA ARG A 104 7.04 1.48 -22.39
C ARG A 104 8.48 0.95 -22.24
N PRO A 105 9.45 1.81 -21.90
CA PRO A 105 10.83 1.37 -21.68
C PRO A 105 10.93 0.51 -20.42
N ASN A 106 11.50 -0.70 -20.56
CA ASN A 106 11.77 -1.65 -19.47
C ASN A 106 10.54 -2.07 -18.63
N ASN A 107 9.33 -1.69 -19.04
CA ASN A 107 8.06 -1.91 -18.34
C ASN A 107 8.13 -1.65 -16.82
N LYS A 108 8.81 -0.59 -16.36
CA LYS A 108 8.95 -0.24 -14.92
C LYS A 108 8.00 0.86 -14.44
N THR A 109 7.17 1.38 -15.33
CA THR A 109 6.28 2.53 -15.11
C THR A 109 4.84 2.06 -15.03
N PHE A 110 4.44 1.60 -13.84
CA PHE A 110 3.09 1.14 -13.49
C PHE A 110 2.81 1.43 -12.01
N CYS A 111 1.61 1.08 -11.54
CA CYS A 111 1.05 1.44 -10.23
C CYS A 111 1.74 0.82 -9.01
N ASP A 112 2.34 -0.37 -9.13
CA ASP A 112 2.75 -1.19 -7.95
C ASP A 112 3.67 -0.48 -6.94
N PRO A 113 4.66 0.36 -7.33
CA PRO A 113 5.45 1.09 -6.33
C PRO A 113 4.64 2.07 -5.48
N LEU A 114 3.60 2.66 -6.06
CA LEU A 114 2.68 3.56 -5.35
C LEU A 114 1.64 2.76 -4.55
N ASP A 115 1.20 1.61 -5.07
CA ASP A 115 0.34 0.65 -4.37
C ASP A 115 1.01 0.17 -3.08
N TYR A 116 2.26 -0.28 -3.18
CA TYR A 116 3.06 -0.72 -2.05
C TYR A 116 3.09 0.32 -0.91
N VAL A 117 3.38 1.59 -1.22
CA VAL A 117 3.40 2.65 -0.20
C VAL A 117 1.97 2.97 0.28
N GLY A 118 1.01 2.97 -0.62
CA GLY A 118 -0.40 3.22 -0.33
C GLY A 118 -1.01 2.23 0.65
N ASP A 119 -0.62 0.95 0.59
CA ASP A 119 -1.05 -0.07 1.54
C ASP A 119 -0.71 0.30 2.99
N TYR A 120 0.53 0.70 3.26
CA TYR A 120 0.94 1.12 4.61
C TYR A 120 0.25 2.42 5.05
N VAL A 121 0.03 3.36 4.13
CA VAL A 121 -0.67 4.61 4.42
C VAL A 121 -2.12 4.33 4.82
N LEU A 122 -2.83 3.48 4.07
CA LEU A 122 -4.20 3.11 4.38
C LEU A 122 -4.28 2.31 5.68
N LYS A 123 -3.37 1.34 5.89
CA LYS A 123 -3.23 0.61 7.15
C LYS A 123 -3.11 1.57 8.34
N PHE A 124 -2.30 2.62 8.21
CA PHE A 124 -2.13 3.62 9.26
C PHE A 124 -3.42 4.43 9.50
N ILE A 125 -4.03 4.96 8.45
CA ILE A 125 -5.27 5.77 8.54
C ILE A 125 -6.40 4.96 9.18
N ILE A 126 -6.59 3.71 8.76
CA ILE A 126 -7.59 2.80 9.33
C ILE A 126 -7.27 2.52 10.81
N SER A 127 -6.01 2.19 11.12
CA SER A 127 -5.59 1.93 12.51
C SER A 127 -5.81 3.14 13.42
N GLN A 128 -5.50 4.34 12.94
CA GLN A 128 -5.73 5.59 13.66
C GLN A 128 -7.22 5.81 13.94
N TYR A 129 -8.07 5.64 12.91
CA TYR A 129 -9.51 5.79 13.08
C TYR A 129 -10.08 4.83 14.12
N LEU A 130 -9.71 3.55 14.05
CA LEU A 130 -10.16 2.54 15.00
C LEU A 130 -9.69 2.85 16.42
N LEU A 131 -8.43 3.28 16.59
CA LEU A 131 -7.90 3.67 17.89
C LEU A 131 -8.65 4.87 18.49
N GLU A 132 -9.08 5.81 17.67
CA GLU A 132 -9.81 6.99 18.12
C GLU A 132 -11.26 6.66 18.51
N HIS A 133 -11.93 5.77 17.77
CA HIS A 133 -13.39 5.59 17.84
C HIS A 133 -13.86 4.29 18.52
N CYS A 134 -13.04 3.24 18.61
CA CYS A 134 -13.45 2.00 19.29
C CYS A 134 -13.54 2.21 20.80
N ALA A 135 -14.61 1.69 21.44
CA ALA A 135 -14.75 1.71 22.89
C ALA A 135 -13.70 0.81 23.57
N VAL A 136 -13.49 -0.39 23.02
CA VAL A 136 -12.47 -1.34 23.49
C VAL A 136 -11.25 -1.26 22.57
N LYS A 137 -10.07 -1.08 23.18
CA LYS A 137 -8.81 -0.77 22.48
C LYS A 137 -7.71 -1.78 22.76
N THR A 138 -8.07 -3.04 23.01
CA THR A 138 -7.08 -4.11 23.11
C THR A 138 -6.41 -4.33 21.75
N LYS A 139 -5.15 -4.75 21.76
CA LYS A 139 -4.36 -4.94 20.53
C LYS A 139 -5.03 -5.95 19.61
N GLU A 140 -5.56 -7.02 20.20
CA GLU A 140 -6.23 -8.14 19.54
C GLU A 140 -7.50 -7.65 18.83
N GLN A 141 -8.38 -6.92 19.54
CA GLN A 141 -9.62 -6.43 18.95
C GLN A 141 -9.39 -5.35 17.89
N LEU A 142 -8.44 -4.41 18.11
CA LEU A 142 -8.09 -3.41 17.10
C LEU A 142 -7.52 -4.07 15.84
N ALA A 143 -6.68 -5.10 15.99
CA ALA A 143 -6.15 -5.86 14.87
C ALA A 143 -7.24 -6.64 14.12
N GLN A 144 -8.18 -7.27 14.85
CA GLN A 144 -9.30 -7.99 14.26
C GLN A 144 -10.22 -7.05 13.47
N ARG A 145 -10.58 -5.90 14.04
CA ARG A 145 -11.36 -4.85 13.36
C ARG A 145 -10.65 -4.33 12.12
N ARG A 146 -9.35 -4.05 12.23
CA ARG A 146 -8.55 -3.60 11.08
C ARG A 146 -8.58 -4.62 9.95
N ALA A 147 -8.41 -5.91 10.23
CA ALA A 147 -8.40 -6.96 9.22
C ALA A 147 -9.73 -7.10 8.46
N LEU A 148 -10.86 -6.65 9.03
CA LEU A 148 -12.15 -6.62 8.33
C LEU A 148 -12.22 -5.56 7.22
N ILE A 149 -11.41 -4.49 7.32
CA ILE A 149 -11.38 -3.39 6.34
C ILE A 149 -10.13 -3.46 5.46
N GLU A 150 -8.99 -3.77 6.07
CA GLU A 150 -7.67 -3.86 5.43
C GLU A 150 -7.53 -5.19 4.69
N CYS A 151 -8.44 -5.45 3.74
CA CYS A 151 -8.44 -6.64 2.91
C CYS A 151 -8.72 -6.28 1.45
N GLN A 152 -8.30 -7.17 0.55
CA GLN A 152 -8.40 -6.96 -0.89
C GLN A 152 -9.86 -6.79 -1.33
N GLU A 153 -10.78 -7.55 -0.72
CA GLU A 153 -12.19 -7.55 -1.06
C GLU A 153 -12.84 -6.19 -0.76
N VAL A 154 -12.55 -5.60 0.40
CA VAL A 154 -13.09 -4.29 0.79
C VAL A 154 -12.46 -3.18 -0.04
N TYR A 155 -11.15 -3.21 -0.27
CA TYR A 155 -10.50 -2.22 -1.15
C TYR A 155 -10.98 -2.31 -2.59
N ALA A 156 -11.24 -3.51 -3.12
CA ALA A 156 -11.80 -3.67 -4.46
C ALA A 156 -13.22 -3.10 -4.54
N LEU A 157 -14.06 -3.35 -3.53
CA LEU A 157 -15.41 -2.81 -3.45
C LEU A 157 -15.39 -1.28 -3.35
N LEU A 158 -14.52 -0.73 -2.52
CA LEU A 158 -14.31 0.70 -2.38
C LEU A 158 -13.83 1.34 -3.68
N ALA A 159 -12.89 0.71 -4.38
CA ALA A 159 -12.43 1.18 -5.69
C ALA A 159 -13.59 1.26 -6.69
N VAL A 160 -14.40 0.20 -6.77
CA VAL A 160 -15.56 0.15 -7.68
C VAL A 160 -16.59 1.20 -7.32
N ARG A 161 -17.02 1.27 -6.05
CA ARG A 161 -18.01 2.24 -5.57
C ARG A 161 -17.60 3.69 -5.82
N ASN A 162 -16.30 3.96 -5.81
CA ASN A 162 -15.75 5.29 -6.04
C ASN A 162 -15.27 5.50 -7.48
N GLY A 163 -15.68 4.66 -8.44
CA GLY A 163 -15.48 4.91 -9.87
C GLY A 163 -14.05 4.69 -10.38
N PHE A 164 -13.18 4.00 -9.64
CA PHE A 164 -11.80 3.75 -10.08
C PHE A 164 -11.75 2.93 -11.37
N HIS A 165 -12.65 1.95 -11.51
CA HIS A 165 -12.78 1.08 -12.69
C HIS A 165 -13.03 1.86 -13.99
N GLU A 166 -13.54 3.09 -13.92
CA GLU A 166 -13.78 3.95 -15.09
C GLU A 166 -12.52 4.68 -15.58
N VAL A 167 -11.47 4.76 -14.75
CA VAL A 167 -10.29 5.61 -14.99
C VAL A 167 -8.96 4.86 -15.02
N VAL A 168 -8.97 3.54 -14.79
CA VAL A 168 -7.76 2.71 -14.91
C VAL A 168 -7.39 2.49 -16.37
N PHE A 169 -6.09 2.50 -16.65
CA PHE A 169 -5.54 2.18 -17.96
C PHE A 169 -5.09 0.72 -17.99
N ILE A 170 -5.79 -0.13 -18.76
CA ILE A 170 -5.53 -1.57 -18.88
C ILE A 170 -5.83 -2.07 -20.29
N ASP A 171 -5.00 -2.99 -20.79
CA ASP A 171 -5.21 -3.66 -22.10
C ASP A 171 -5.43 -5.18 -21.98
N ASP A 172 -5.26 -5.76 -20.78
CA ASP A 172 -5.43 -7.21 -20.61
C ASP A 172 -6.92 -7.57 -20.62
N ARG A 173 -7.30 -8.40 -21.59
CA ARG A 173 -8.70 -8.80 -21.79
C ARG A 173 -9.23 -9.66 -20.65
N ARG A 174 -8.42 -10.55 -20.08
CA ARG A 174 -8.87 -11.47 -19.01
C ARG A 174 -9.11 -10.69 -17.73
N ASP A 175 -8.20 -9.79 -17.39
CA ASP A 175 -8.38 -8.87 -16.27
C ASP A 175 -9.65 -8.02 -16.47
N TRP A 176 -9.92 -7.55 -17.69
CA TRP A 176 -11.15 -6.82 -17.99
C TRP A 176 -12.41 -7.67 -17.83
N GLU A 177 -12.40 -8.93 -18.26
CA GLU A 177 -13.50 -9.88 -18.06
C GLU A 177 -13.76 -10.14 -16.57
N HIS A 178 -12.70 -10.37 -15.78
CA HIS A 178 -12.79 -10.53 -14.33
C HIS A 178 -13.31 -9.27 -13.63
N LEU A 179 -12.87 -8.08 -14.06
CA LEU A 179 -13.38 -6.82 -13.52
C LEU A 179 -14.88 -6.67 -13.81
N ASN A 180 -15.34 -6.92 -15.03
CA ASN A 180 -16.75 -6.81 -15.39
C ASN A 180 -17.64 -7.83 -14.67
N GLU A 181 -17.12 -9.03 -14.41
CA GLU A 181 -17.80 -9.99 -13.54
C GLU A 181 -17.90 -9.50 -12.10
N TYR A 182 -16.79 -9.00 -11.54
CA TYR A 182 -16.78 -8.44 -10.20
C TYR A 182 -17.77 -7.27 -10.07
N LEU A 183 -17.80 -6.34 -11.04
CA LEU A 183 -18.75 -5.22 -11.09
C LEU A 183 -20.21 -5.68 -11.00
N ARG A 184 -20.57 -6.79 -11.67
CA ARG A 184 -21.92 -7.35 -11.62
C ARG A 184 -22.23 -7.92 -10.24
N ASN A 185 -21.28 -8.63 -9.64
CA ASN A 185 -21.48 -9.30 -8.35
C ASN A 185 -21.57 -8.33 -7.17
N VAL A 186 -20.93 -7.15 -7.25
CA VAL A 186 -20.92 -6.17 -6.16
C VAL A 186 -21.91 -5.01 -6.32
N LYS A 187 -22.71 -5.02 -7.40
CA LYS A 187 -23.61 -3.90 -7.75
C LYS A 187 -24.55 -3.49 -6.60
N ASP A 188 -25.09 -4.48 -5.89
CA ASP A 188 -26.09 -4.27 -4.84
C ASP A 188 -25.53 -4.42 -3.42
N VAL A 189 -24.23 -4.70 -3.28
CA VAL A 189 -23.55 -4.84 -2.00
C VAL A 189 -23.42 -3.47 -1.35
N LYS A 190 -23.85 -3.35 -0.08
CA LYS A 190 -23.82 -2.15 0.76
C LYS A 190 -22.99 -2.33 2.03
N THR A 191 -23.06 -3.49 2.67
CA THR A 191 -22.41 -3.79 3.97
C THR A 191 -21.22 -4.75 3.83
N LEU A 192 -20.39 -4.88 4.88
CA LEU A 192 -19.34 -5.92 4.93
C LEU A 192 -19.94 -7.32 4.95
N LYS A 193 -21.08 -7.47 5.61
CA LYS A 193 -21.79 -8.76 5.67
C LYS A 193 -22.16 -9.25 4.28
N GLU A 194 -22.80 -8.40 3.47
CA GLU A 194 -23.18 -8.73 2.09
C GLU A 194 -21.95 -9.00 1.20
N LEU A 195 -20.84 -8.29 1.43
CA LEU A 195 -19.59 -8.56 0.73
C LEU A 195 -19.04 -9.95 1.04
N GLY A 196 -19.26 -10.45 2.27
CA GLY A 196 -18.87 -11.80 2.69
C GLY A 196 -19.55 -12.91 1.89
N ASP A 197 -20.73 -12.65 1.33
CA ASP A 197 -21.51 -13.59 0.50
C ASP A 197 -21.11 -13.54 -0.99
N VAL A 198 -20.29 -12.56 -1.39
CA VAL A 198 -19.82 -12.45 -2.77
C VAL A 198 -18.74 -13.49 -3.06
N GLU A 199 -18.87 -14.17 -4.20
CA GLU A 199 -17.84 -15.11 -4.65
C GLU A 199 -16.48 -14.41 -4.75
N LYS A 200 -15.52 -14.93 -3.99
CA LYS A 200 -14.16 -14.40 -3.94
C LYS A 200 -13.42 -14.70 -5.22
N ARG A 201 -13.42 -13.75 -6.14
CA ARG A 201 -12.57 -13.78 -7.33
C ARG A 201 -11.40 -12.83 -7.16
N ARG A 202 -10.28 -13.18 -7.79
CA ARG A 202 -9.13 -12.27 -7.87
C ARG A 202 -9.54 -11.04 -8.69
N CYS A 203 -9.81 -9.94 -8.00
CA CYS A 203 -9.83 -8.63 -8.62
C CYS A 203 -8.45 -8.00 -8.45
N PHE A 204 -8.07 -7.12 -9.37
CA PHE A 204 -6.82 -6.34 -9.31
C PHE A 204 -7.10 -4.85 -9.00
N ILE A 205 -8.38 -4.46 -8.95
CA ILE A 205 -8.80 -3.06 -8.86
C ILE A 205 -8.41 -2.40 -7.52
N GLN A 206 -8.28 -3.18 -6.45
CA GLN A 206 -7.79 -2.74 -5.14
C GLN A 206 -6.40 -2.10 -5.23
N ASN A 207 -5.54 -2.60 -6.12
CA ASN A 207 -4.18 -2.07 -6.27
C ASN A 207 -4.22 -0.60 -6.70
N PHE A 208 -5.23 -0.16 -7.47
CA PHE A 208 -5.38 1.25 -7.84
C PHE A 208 -5.96 2.10 -6.71
N PHE A 209 -6.82 1.53 -5.87
CA PHE A 209 -7.29 2.20 -4.66
C PHE A 209 -6.12 2.53 -3.73
N GLN A 210 -5.23 1.56 -3.50
CA GLN A 210 -3.98 1.74 -2.76
C GLN A 210 -3.02 2.67 -3.52
N SER A 211 -2.83 2.47 -4.82
CA SER A 211 -1.88 3.26 -5.62
C SER A 211 -2.22 4.74 -5.66
N VAL A 212 -3.50 5.11 -5.76
CA VAL A 212 -3.92 6.53 -5.70
C VAL A 212 -3.72 7.10 -4.29
N ALA A 213 -3.86 6.31 -3.22
CA ALA A 213 -3.54 6.75 -1.86
C ALA A 213 -2.05 7.05 -1.75
N GLY A 214 -1.21 6.15 -2.28
CA GLY A 214 0.22 6.36 -2.42
C GLY A 214 0.55 7.58 -3.27
N ALA A 215 -0.17 7.83 -4.36
CA ALA A 215 0.02 8.99 -5.23
C ALA A 215 -0.26 10.31 -4.50
N VAL A 216 -1.37 10.40 -3.77
CA VAL A 216 -1.69 11.57 -2.93
C VAL A 216 -0.64 11.74 -1.84
N TYR A 217 -0.21 10.64 -1.22
CA TYR A 217 0.81 10.66 -0.17
C TYR A 217 2.14 11.23 -0.69
N VAL A 218 2.68 10.70 -1.79
CA VAL A 218 3.96 11.20 -2.33
C VAL A 218 3.83 12.62 -2.88
N ASP A 219 2.74 12.95 -3.58
CA ASP A 219 2.55 14.27 -4.22
C ASP A 219 2.37 15.38 -3.18
N SER A 220 1.69 15.09 -2.07
CA SER A 220 1.54 16.02 -0.95
C SER A 220 2.85 16.27 -0.20
N GLY A 221 3.88 15.46 -0.40
CA GLY A 221 5.14 15.51 0.34
C GLY A 221 5.11 14.65 1.61
N TYR A 222 4.49 13.48 1.52
CA TYR A 222 4.33 12.49 2.58
C TYR A 222 3.42 12.96 3.73
N ASP A 223 2.34 13.68 3.42
CA ASP A 223 1.37 14.15 4.41
C ASP A 223 0.19 13.17 4.56
N LEU A 224 0.17 12.43 5.67
CA LEU A 224 -0.92 11.52 6.03
C LEU A 224 -2.27 12.24 6.20
N ARG A 225 -2.28 13.49 6.69
CA ARG A 225 -3.53 14.24 6.89
C ARG A 225 -4.18 14.57 5.56
N THR A 226 -3.37 14.88 4.55
CA THR A 226 -3.85 15.10 3.18
C THR A 226 -4.49 13.84 2.62
N VAL A 227 -3.86 12.68 2.79
CA VAL A 227 -4.44 11.40 2.35
C VAL A 227 -5.73 11.09 3.11
N GLN A 228 -5.73 11.27 4.44
CA GLN A 228 -6.92 11.06 5.27
C GLN A 228 -8.09 11.94 4.82
N ARG A 229 -7.86 13.22 4.51
CA ARG A 229 -8.91 14.12 3.99
C ARG A 229 -9.53 13.59 2.68
N VAL A 230 -8.73 12.97 1.82
CA VAL A 230 -9.19 12.41 0.54
C VAL A 230 -9.89 11.06 0.75
N TYR A 231 -9.33 10.17 1.57
CA TYR A 231 -9.75 8.76 1.66
C TYR A 231 -10.77 8.48 2.77
N LEU A 232 -10.80 9.27 3.83
CA LEU A 232 -11.72 9.04 4.93
C LEU A 232 -13.18 9.04 4.47
N PRO A 233 -13.67 9.95 3.61
CA PRO A 233 -15.05 9.89 3.11
C PRO A 233 -15.40 8.57 2.40
N MET A 234 -14.43 7.96 1.71
CA MET A 234 -14.61 6.68 1.03
C MET A 234 -14.64 5.51 2.03
N LEU A 235 -13.77 5.54 3.03
CA LEU A 235 -13.62 4.47 4.04
C LEU A 235 -14.70 4.52 5.14
N LYS A 236 -15.17 5.72 5.49
CA LYS A 236 -15.97 5.98 6.69
C LYS A 236 -17.19 5.06 6.85
N PRO A 237 -18.01 4.78 5.81
CA PRO A 237 -19.18 3.93 5.97
C PRO A 237 -18.86 2.55 6.53
N PHE A 238 -17.74 1.96 6.10
CA PHE A 238 -17.30 0.65 6.59
C PHE A 238 -16.54 0.73 7.91
N LEU A 239 -15.78 1.81 8.13
CA LEU A 239 -15.12 2.05 9.40
C LEU A 239 -16.15 2.19 10.54
N ASP A 240 -17.23 2.93 10.31
CA ASP A 240 -18.33 3.06 11.27
C ASP A 240 -19.00 1.71 11.53
N GLU A 241 -19.30 0.93 10.47
CA GLU A 241 -19.83 -0.42 10.60
C GLU A 241 -18.96 -1.30 11.51
N VAL A 242 -17.64 -1.26 11.31
CA VAL A 242 -16.69 -2.05 12.11
C VAL A 242 -16.49 -1.49 13.51
N VAL A 243 -16.61 -0.19 13.75
CA VAL A 243 -16.55 0.36 15.12
C VAL A 243 -17.72 -0.15 15.96
N ASP A 244 -18.92 -0.23 15.37
CA ASP A 244 -20.15 -0.62 16.06
C ASP A 244 -20.33 -2.14 16.21
N MET A 245 -19.47 -2.96 15.59
CA MET A 245 -19.55 -4.41 15.71
C MET A 245 -19.25 -4.89 17.14
N ASN A 246 -20.09 -5.76 17.69
CA ASN A 246 -19.78 -6.52 18.90
C ASN A 246 -18.94 -7.75 18.54
N LEU A 247 -17.61 -7.61 18.62
CA LEU A 247 -16.70 -8.75 18.59
C LEU A 247 -16.82 -9.46 19.94
N ARG A 248 -17.31 -10.69 19.94
CA ARG A 248 -17.31 -11.52 21.15
C ARG A 248 -15.86 -11.92 21.44
N ASP A 249 -15.48 -11.85 22.72
CA ASP A 249 -14.20 -12.33 23.23
C ASP A 249 -14.02 -13.85 23.04
#